data_AF-A0A7C0ZXU9-F1
#
_entry.id   AF-A0A7C0ZXU9-F1
#
_cell.length_a   1.000
_cell.length_b   1.000
_cell.length_c   1.000
_cell.angle_alpha   90.00
_cell.angle_beta   90.00
_cell.angle_gamma   90.00
#
_symmetry.space_group_name_H-M   'P 1'
#
loop_
_entity.id
_entity.type
_entity.pdbx_description
1 polymer ?
#
loop_
_entity_poly.entity_id
_entity_poly.type
_entity_poly.pdbx_seq_one_letter_code
_entity_poly.pdbx_strand_id
1 'polypeptide(L)'
;MLELLAPKPGNVNRYHDLENKTIIDFLYGSVSVARLVRDIFLGASPGDALIESVQTMLRLAKGNTHLGILIMFFPIATAAREMFFWNRIELTKKASAVLKEIPPEETVKIAKAIKYVSPPLPLIKDRDMDVTTDNVLRNILESGVTAYEWFKAGSSVNIVAKELVDEYKITVDVSRIIERKKEEVGLSKAIVDASVYALSRAVDSHMAAECGEKVARMAMEWARKIVISGYDDGQIRELDEWLRKNKANPGSTADIVTTAIFLLLLEGVL
;
A
#
# COMPACT_ATOMS: atom_id res chain seq x y z
N MET A 1 1.49 -12.56 -4.24
CA MET A 1 0.73 -11.53 -4.96
C MET A 1 -0.54 -12.12 -5.57
N LEU A 2 -1.51 -12.54 -4.74
CA LEU A 2 -2.75 -13.16 -5.25
C LEU A 2 -3.66 -12.16 -5.96
N GLU A 3 -3.58 -10.87 -5.60
CA GLU A 3 -4.37 -9.82 -6.25
C GLU A 3 -4.08 -9.66 -7.74
N LEU A 4 -2.87 -9.99 -8.21
CA LEU A 4 -2.53 -9.92 -9.64
C LEU A 4 -3.38 -10.88 -10.48
N LEU A 5 -3.94 -11.92 -9.87
CA LEU A 5 -4.81 -12.88 -10.55
C LEU A 5 -6.26 -12.39 -10.65
N ALA A 6 -6.63 -11.34 -9.90
CA ALA A 6 -7.95 -10.74 -9.91
C ALA A 6 -7.97 -9.54 -10.88
N PRO A 7 -8.99 -9.41 -11.75
CA PRO A 7 -9.10 -8.31 -12.72
C PRO A 7 -9.54 -7.00 -12.03
N LYS A 8 -8.71 -6.48 -11.12
CA LYS A 8 -9.01 -5.25 -10.39
C LYS A 8 -9.01 -4.03 -11.32
N PRO A 9 -9.96 -3.08 -11.14
CA PRO A 9 -10.09 -1.93 -12.03
C PRO A 9 -8.84 -1.04 -12.08
N GLY A 10 -8.41 -0.65 -13.28
CA GLY A 10 -7.36 0.34 -13.56
C GLY A 10 -5.92 -0.07 -13.26
N ASN A 11 -5.68 -1.09 -12.44
CA ASN A 11 -4.33 -1.54 -12.05
C ASN A 11 -3.89 -2.77 -12.87
N VAL A 12 -2.63 -3.18 -12.71
CA VAL A 12 -2.05 -4.39 -13.31
C VAL A 12 -2.80 -5.63 -12.83
N ASN A 13 -3.06 -6.56 -13.74
CA ASN A 13 -3.57 -7.89 -13.42
C ASN A 13 -3.24 -8.87 -14.55
N ARG A 14 -3.63 -10.14 -14.40
CA ARG A 14 -3.36 -11.23 -15.35
C ARG A 14 -3.84 -11.00 -16.78
N TYR A 15 -4.76 -10.05 -17.00
CA TYR A 15 -5.30 -9.74 -18.33
C TYR A 15 -4.82 -8.39 -18.86
N HIS A 16 -4.28 -7.53 -18.00
CA HIS A 16 -3.94 -6.16 -18.35
C HIS A 16 -2.67 -5.67 -17.66
N ASP A 17 -1.70 -5.28 -18.48
CA ASP A 17 -0.50 -4.56 -18.06
C ASP A 17 -0.74 -3.04 -18.03
N LEU A 18 0.19 -2.30 -17.42
CA LEU A 18 0.34 -0.86 -17.61
C LEU A 18 1.32 -0.60 -18.76
N GLU A 19 1.27 0.61 -19.33
CA GLU A 19 2.14 1.00 -20.46
C GLU A 19 3.64 0.79 -20.20
N ASN A 20 4.07 0.97 -18.94
CA ASN A 20 5.47 0.87 -18.53
C ASN A 20 5.79 -0.32 -17.61
N LYS A 21 4.78 -1.08 -17.16
CA LYS A 21 4.95 -2.16 -16.18
C LYS A 21 4.00 -3.31 -16.46
N THR A 22 4.55 -4.51 -16.47
CA THR A 22 3.80 -5.74 -16.73
C THR A 22 3.56 -6.54 -15.46
N ILE A 23 2.63 -7.49 -15.49
CA ILE A 23 2.48 -8.47 -14.41
C ILE A 23 3.80 -9.19 -14.07
N ILE A 24 4.66 -9.45 -15.07
CA ILE A 24 5.96 -10.11 -14.86
C ILE A 24 6.89 -9.23 -14.02
N ASP A 25 6.90 -7.92 -14.26
CA ASP A 25 7.67 -6.97 -13.44
C ASP A 25 7.19 -7.01 -11.98
N PHE A 26 5.89 -7.14 -11.75
CA PHE A 26 5.35 -7.29 -10.40
C PHE A 26 5.72 -8.64 -9.76
N LEU A 27 5.70 -9.73 -10.52
CA LEU A 27 6.14 -11.04 -10.01
C LEU A 27 7.62 -11.03 -9.61
N TYR A 28 8.50 -10.44 -10.42
CA TYR A 28 9.90 -10.25 -10.04
C TYR A 28 10.07 -9.33 -8.83
N GLY A 29 9.33 -8.22 -8.80
CA GLY A 29 9.32 -7.29 -7.67
C GLY A 29 8.90 -7.95 -6.35
N SER A 30 8.03 -8.96 -6.38
CA SER A 30 7.55 -9.64 -5.17
C SER A 30 8.64 -10.32 -4.34
N VAL A 31 9.79 -10.64 -4.94
CA VAL A 31 10.98 -11.15 -4.24
C VAL A 31 11.46 -10.15 -3.17
N SER A 32 11.34 -8.85 -3.43
CA SER A 32 11.69 -7.80 -2.45
C SER A 32 10.78 -7.84 -1.23
N VAL A 33 9.50 -8.17 -1.41
CA VAL A 33 8.52 -8.23 -0.31
C VAL A 33 8.79 -9.45 0.58
N ALA A 34 9.07 -10.60 -0.04
CA ALA A 34 9.50 -11.79 0.70
C ALA A 34 10.80 -11.54 1.49
N ARG A 35 11.74 -10.82 0.87
CA ARG A 35 12.99 -10.40 1.52
C ARG A 35 12.74 -9.51 2.74
N LEU A 36 11.91 -8.47 2.60
CA LEU A 36 11.58 -7.55 3.69
C LEU A 36 11.10 -8.31 4.92
N VAL A 37 10.09 -9.17 4.74
CA VAL A 37 9.51 -9.95 5.82
C VAL A 37 10.56 -10.88 6.43
N ARG A 38 11.29 -11.64 5.61
CA ARG A 38 12.34 -12.54 6.08
C ARG A 38 13.40 -11.81 6.91
N ASP A 39 13.94 -10.71 6.39
CA ASP A 39 15.05 -9.99 7.02
C ASP A 39 14.63 -9.41 8.38
N ILE A 40 13.42 -8.85 8.48
CA ILE A 40 12.86 -8.38 9.77
C ILE A 40 12.71 -9.54 10.77
N PHE A 41 12.19 -10.68 10.33
CA PHE A 41 12.05 -11.87 11.19
C PHE A 41 13.41 -12.42 11.66
N LEU A 42 14.45 -12.29 10.84
CA LEU A 42 15.82 -12.69 11.18
C LEU A 42 16.58 -11.67 12.06
N GLY A 43 15.96 -10.52 12.37
CA GLY A 43 16.55 -9.54 13.28
C GLY A 43 17.04 -8.26 12.65
N ALA A 44 16.90 -8.07 11.33
CA ALA A 44 17.25 -6.80 10.70
C ALA A 44 16.36 -5.67 11.23
N SER A 45 16.92 -4.46 11.33
CA SER A 45 16.14 -3.28 11.68
C SER A 45 15.19 -2.92 10.53
N PRO A 46 14.03 -2.30 10.80
CA PRO A 46 13.05 -1.99 9.76
C PRO A 46 13.60 -1.10 8.64
N GLY A 47 14.44 -0.11 8.97
CA GLY A 47 15.04 0.80 7.99
C GLY A 47 16.03 0.09 7.06
N ASP A 48 16.91 -0.76 7.60
CA ASP A 48 17.87 -1.51 6.80
C ASP A 48 17.17 -2.55 5.91
N ALA A 49 16.20 -3.28 6.47
CA ALA A 49 15.40 -4.23 5.71
C ALA A 49 14.64 -3.56 4.56
N LEU A 50 14.11 -2.35 4.78
CA LEU A 50 13.41 -1.59 3.74
C LEU A 50 14.34 -1.10 2.64
N ILE A 51 15.53 -0.57 2.97
CA ILE A 51 16.54 -0.16 1.97
C ILE A 51 16.93 -1.35 1.09
N GLU A 52 17.30 -2.48 1.71
CA GLU A 52 17.73 -3.68 0.98
C GLU A 52 16.62 -4.24 0.09
N SER A 53 15.38 -4.19 0.56
CA SER A 53 14.21 -4.64 -0.20
C SER A 53 13.92 -3.71 -1.38
N VAL A 54 13.96 -2.39 -1.18
CA VAL A 54 13.82 -1.40 -2.25
C VAL A 54 14.90 -1.60 -3.32
N GLN A 55 16.16 -1.74 -2.92
CA GLN A 55 17.25 -1.99 -3.88
C GLN A 55 17.05 -3.32 -4.62
N THR A 56 16.57 -4.36 -3.94
CA THR A 56 16.24 -5.64 -4.57
C THR A 56 15.11 -5.49 -5.59
N MET A 57 14.05 -4.76 -5.26
CA MET A 57 12.95 -4.45 -6.17
C MET A 57 13.46 -3.74 -7.44
N LEU A 58 14.26 -2.69 -7.28
CA LEU A 58 14.78 -1.90 -8.40
C LEU A 58 15.78 -2.67 -9.29
N ARG A 59 16.45 -3.70 -8.75
CA ARG A 59 17.32 -4.59 -9.54
C ARG A 59 16.54 -5.62 -10.35
N LEU A 60 15.42 -6.11 -9.83
CA LEU A 60 14.69 -7.24 -10.41
C LEU A 60 13.51 -6.82 -11.30
N ALA A 61 12.94 -5.65 -11.05
CA ALA A 61 11.75 -5.17 -11.75
C ALA A 61 12.00 -3.82 -12.43
N LYS A 62 11.14 -3.48 -13.40
CA LYS A 62 11.14 -2.15 -14.04
C LYS A 62 10.58 -1.08 -13.10
N GLY A 63 11.45 -0.52 -12.27
CA GLY A 63 11.14 0.60 -11.39
C GLY A 63 10.26 0.23 -10.19
N ASN A 64 9.42 1.17 -9.75
CA ASN A 64 8.56 0.98 -8.59
C ASN A 64 7.39 0.02 -8.88
N THR A 65 7.42 -1.16 -8.27
CA THR A 65 6.30 -2.14 -8.33
C THR A 65 5.67 -2.40 -6.96
N HIS A 66 6.41 -2.25 -5.86
CA HIS A 66 5.98 -2.70 -4.52
C HIS A 66 6.31 -1.70 -3.40
N LEU A 67 6.72 -0.46 -3.68
CA LEU A 67 7.13 0.45 -2.59
C LEU A 67 6.02 0.64 -1.55
N GLY A 68 4.77 0.85 -1.97
CA GLY A 68 3.65 0.98 -1.04
C GLY A 68 3.43 -0.28 -0.20
N ILE A 69 3.43 -1.45 -0.84
CA ILE A 69 3.41 -2.76 -0.15
C ILE A 69 4.56 -2.88 0.88
N LEU A 70 5.80 -2.54 0.50
CA LEU A 70 6.95 -2.61 1.41
C LEU A 70 6.76 -1.68 2.62
N ILE A 71 6.27 -0.46 2.39
CA ILE A 71 5.93 0.52 3.44
C ILE A 71 4.83 -0.01 4.35
N MET A 72 3.80 -0.66 3.81
CA MET A 72 2.70 -1.21 4.60
C MET A 72 3.10 -2.47 5.37
N PHE A 73 4.04 -3.27 4.84
CA PHE A 73 4.41 -4.56 5.41
C PHE A 73 5.48 -4.46 6.48
N PHE A 74 6.41 -3.50 6.44
CA PHE A 74 7.48 -3.46 7.44
C PHE A 74 6.96 -3.30 8.88
N PRO A 75 5.93 -2.46 9.18
CA PRO A 75 5.40 -2.35 10.53
C PRO A 75 4.62 -3.61 10.93
N ILE A 76 3.90 -4.22 9.98
CA ILE A 76 3.19 -5.50 10.20
C ILE A 76 4.19 -6.61 10.51
N ALA A 77 5.27 -6.75 9.75
CA ALA A 77 6.29 -7.77 9.98
C ALA A 77 7.02 -7.54 11.32
N THR A 78 7.30 -6.29 11.67
CA THR A 78 7.90 -5.93 12.96
C THR A 78 6.99 -6.30 14.13
N ALA A 79 5.70 -5.94 14.04
CA ALA A 79 4.70 -6.32 15.04
C ALA A 79 4.49 -7.83 15.12
N ALA A 80 4.39 -8.53 13.98
CA ALA A 80 4.16 -9.96 13.91
C ALA A 80 5.29 -10.76 14.58
N ARG A 81 6.54 -10.29 14.49
CA ARG A 81 7.70 -10.90 15.16
C ARG A 81 7.59 -10.87 16.69
N GLU A 82 6.87 -9.90 17.25
CA GLU A 82 6.67 -9.74 18.69
C GLU A 82 5.40 -10.45 19.21
N MET A 83 4.62 -11.05 18.31
CA MET A 83 3.34 -11.68 18.63
C MET A 83 3.40 -13.20 18.49
N PHE A 84 2.75 -13.90 19.43
CA PHE A 84 2.64 -15.36 19.39
C PHE A 84 1.54 -15.87 18.45
N PHE A 85 0.44 -15.11 18.35
CA PHE A 85 -0.68 -15.40 17.47
C PHE A 85 -1.02 -14.15 16.65
N TRP A 86 -1.36 -14.34 15.38
CA TRP A 86 -1.64 -13.24 14.46
C TRP A 86 -3.13 -13.11 14.21
N ASN A 87 -3.80 -12.29 15.03
CA ASN A 87 -5.13 -11.78 14.71
C ASN A 87 -4.99 -10.45 13.96
N ARG A 88 -5.63 -10.29 12.80
CA ARG A 88 -5.45 -9.08 11.97
C ARG A 88 -5.77 -7.77 12.69
N ILE A 89 -6.74 -7.75 13.62
CA ILE A 89 -7.15 -6.53 14.34
C ILE A 89 -6.09 -6.13 15.36
N GLU A 90 -5.58 -7.08 16.14
CA GLU A 90 -4.53 -6.82 17.12
C GLU A 90 -3.19 -6.52 16.43
N LEU A 91 -2.91 -7.23 15.34
CA LEU A 91 -1.70 -7.08 14.55
C LEU A 91 -1.61 -5.68 13.92
N THR A 92 -2.67 -5.15 13.32
CA THR A 92 -2.61 -3.80 12.72
C THR A 92 -2.49 -2.71 13.77
N LYS A 93 -3.13 -2.89 14.94
CA LYS A 93 -2.95 -1.99 16.10
C LYS A 93 -1.49 -1.97 16.58
N LYS A 94 -0.90 -3.15 16.77
CA LYS A 94 0.51 -3.26 17.16
C LYS A 94 1.43 -2.72 16.06
N ALA A 95 1.12 -2.95 14.79
CA ALA A 95 1.87 -2.42 13.64
C ALA A 95 1.90 -0.88 13.63
N SER A 96 0.79 -0.21 13.93
CA SER A 96 0.79 1.26 14.10
C SER A 96 1.52 1.70 15.37
N ALA A 97 1.48 0.91 16.44
CA ALA A 97 2.16 1.23 17.70
C ALA A 97 3.70 1.17 17.56
N VAL A 98 4.25 0.14 16.87
CA VAL A 98 5.70 0.00 16.69
C VAL A 98 6.31 1.18 15.92
N LEU A 99 5.55 1.88 15.08
CA LEU A 99 6.03 3.08 14.40
C LEU A 99 6.46 4.20 15.37
N LYS A 100 5.89 4.24 16.57
CA LYS A 100 6.25 5.21 17.62
C LYS A 100 7.56 4.83 18.33
N GLU A 101 7.94 3.56 18.23
CA GLU A 101 9.14 2.99 18.85
C GLU A 101 10.33 3.00 17.88
N ILE A 102 10.10 3.20 16.57
CA ILE A 102 11.15 3.33 15.57
C ILE A 102 11.87 4.68 15.76
N PRO A 103 13.18 4.66 16.08
CA PRO A 103 13.94 5.85 16.41
C PRO A 103 14.31 6.68 15.16
N PRO A 104 14.70 7.95 15.32
CA PRO A 104 14.97 8.87 14.21
C PRO A 104 16.00 8.35 13.19
N GLU A 105 17.02 7.61 13.64
CA GLU A 105 18.05 7.04 12.77
C GLU A 105 17.46 6.02 11.79
N GLU A 106 16.50 5.21 12.25
CA GLU A 106 15.77 4.26 11.41
C GLU A 106 14.72 4.97 10.55
N THR A 107 14.07 6.02 11.07
CA THR A 107 13.18 6.89 10.28
C THR A 107 13.91 7.50 9.08
N VAL A 108 15.15 7.96 9.25
CA VAL A 108 15.99 8.47 8.16
C VAL A 108 16.26 7.38 7.12
N LYS A 109 16.51 6.14 7.53
CA LYS A 109 16.70 5.01 6.59
C LYS A 109 15.42 4.71 5.80
N ILE A 110 14.27 4.74 6.46
CA ILE A 110 12.95 4.58 5.81
C ILE A 110 12.73 5.71 4.78
N ALA A 111 12.98 6.95 5.15
CA ALA A 111 12.88 8.11 4.26
C ALA A 111 13.85 7.99 3.08
N LYS A 112 15.09 7.54 3.30
CA LYS A 112 16.07 7.24 2.23
C LYS A 112 15.56 6.17 1.28
N ALA A 113 14.99 5.07 1.78
CA ALA A 113 14.45 4.00 0.95
C ALA A 113 13.35 4.53 0.01
N ILE A 114 12.46 5.39 0.53
CA ILE A 114 11.42 6.04 -0.28
C ILE A 114 12.04 7.02 -1.29
N LYS A 115 13.00 7.85 -0.87
CA LYS A 115 13.69 8.81 -1.73
C LYS A 115 14.45 8.11 -2.87
N TYR A 116 15.05 6.94 -2.64
CA TYR A 116 15.72 6.16 -3.68
C TYR A 116 14.81 5.74 -4.83
N VAL A 117 13.55 5.44 -4.54
CA VAL A 117 12.57 5.09 -5.58
C VAL A 117 12.09 6.33 -6.35
N SER A 118 12.12 7.51 -5.72
CA SER A 118 11.53 8.75 -6.25
C SER A 118 10.11 8.55 -6.79
N PRO A 119 9.18 7.98 -5.99
CA PRO A 119 7.83 7.70 -6.45
C PRO A 119 7.05 9.01 -6.71
N PRO A 120 6.02 8.98 -7.56
CA PRO A 120 5.06 10.07 -7.62
C PRO A 120 4.36 10.18 -6.25
N LEU A 121 4.46 11.36 -5.63
CA LEU A 121 3.86 11.63 -4.33
C LEU A 121 3.08 12.94 -4.37
N PRO A 122 1.92 13.00 -3.69
CA PRO A 122 1.24 14.27 -3.47
C PRO A 122 2.10 15.17 -2.58
N LEU A 123 2.06 16.47 -2.83
CA LEU A 123 2.76 17.46 -2.00
C LEU A 123 2.13 17.50 -0.61
N ILE A 124 2.97 17.40 0.42
CA ILE A 124 2.55 17.60 1.81
C ILE A 124 2.76 19.07 2.20
N LYS A 125 1.94 19.57 3.15
CA LYS A 125 2.03 20.97 3.61
C LYS A 125 3.29 21.24 4.41
N ASP A 126 3.67 20.29 5.26
CA ASP A 126 4.87 20.36 6.06
C ASP A 126 6.10 20.06 5.20
N ARG A 127 6.74 21.13 4.69
CA ARG A 127 7.89 21.01 3.79
C ARG A 127 9.12 20.45 4.50
N ASP A 128 9.21 20.57 5.82
CA ASP A 128 10.34 20.04 6.59
C ASP A 128 10.29 18.52 6.70
N MET A 129 9.10 17.94 6.59
CA MET A 129 8.87 16.49 6.61
C MET A 129 8.70 15.88 5.21
N ASP A 130 8.75 16.69 4.15
CA ASP A 130 8.52 16.22 2.78
C ASP A 130 9.75 15.48 2.24
N VAL A 131 9.59 14.18 1.96
CA VAL A 131 10.64 13.29 1.45
C VAL A 131 11.28 13.75 0.14
N THR A 132 10.58 14.59 -0.63
CA THR A 132 11.07 15.16 -1.89
C THR A 132 12.08 16.29 -1.69
N THR A 133 12.21 16.81 -0.46
CA THR A 133 13.17 17.87 -0.13
C THR A 133 14.53 17.31 0.25
N ASP A 134 15.57 18.14 0.17
CA ASP A 134 16.94 17.73 0.52
C ASP A 134 17.22 17.77 2.01
N ASN A 135 16.48 18.58 2.77
CA ASN A 135 16.68 18.75 4.20
C ASN A 135 15.92 17.73 5.05
N VAL A 136 14.92 17.04 4.51
CA VAL A 136 14.07 16.10 5.28
C VAL A 136 14.84 15.11 6.13
N LEU A 137 15.93 14.53 5.62
CA LEU A 137 16.74 13.57 6.37
C LEU A 137 17.44 14.20 7.57
N ARG A 138 17.90 15.44 7.41
CA ARG A 138 18.50 16.23 8.50
C ARG A 138 17.41 16.61 9.51
N ASN A 139 16.29 17.11 9.03
CA ASN A 139 15.16 17.56 9.85
C ASN A 139 14.62 16.44 10.74
N ILE A 140 14.45 15.24 10.20
CA ILE A 140 14.03 14.04 10.96
C ILE A 140 15.01 13.80 12.11
N LEU A 141 16.31 13.82 11.85
CA LEU A 141 17.33 13.51 12.85
C LEU A 141 17.45 14.61 13.91
N GLU A 142 17.55 15.87 13.50
CA GLU A 142 17.72 17.02 14.41
C GLU A 142 16.49 17.27 15.29
N SER A 143 15.29 16.99 14.76
CA SER A 143 14.04 17.16 15.52
C SER A 143 13.61 15.89 16.26
N GLY A 144 14.42 14.82 16.22
CA GLY A 144 14.13 13.57 16.93
C GLY A 144 12.84 12.88 16.50
N VAL A 145 12.51 12.94 15.20
CA VAL A 145 11.21 12.50 14.66
C VAL A 145 11.14 10.98 14.52
N THR A 146 10.15 10.37 15.17
CA THR A 146 9.84 8.95 15.04
C THR A 146 9.20 8.63 13.69
N ALA A 147 9.17 7.34 13.29
CA ALA A 147 8.53 6.96 12.04
C ALA A 147 7.03 7.31 12.05
N TYR A 148 6.35 7.16 13.18
CA TYR A 148 4.94 7.53 13.35
C TYR A 148 4.71 9.02 13.06
N GLU A 149 5.50 9.91 13.66
CA GLU A 149 5.36 11.36 13.47
C GLU A 149 5.62 11.76 12.03
N TRP A 150 6.62 11.15 11.41
CA TRP A 150 6.96 11.40 10.01
C TRP A 150 5.84 10.97 9.06
N PHE A 151 5.30 9.75 9.19
CA PHE A 151 4.15 9.32 8.38
C PHE A 151 2.89 10.16 8.69
N LYS A 152 2.71 10.59 9.94
CA LYS A 152 1.58 11.45 10.33
C LYS A 152 1.61 12.78 9.57
N ALA A 153 2.79 13.38 9.33
CA ALA A 153 2.92 14.61 8.54
C ALA A 153 2.36 14.45 7.10
N GLY A 154 2.54 13.28 6.49
CA GLY A 154 2.03 12.97 5.14
C GLY A 154 0.61 12.40 5.07
N SER A 155 0.02 12.01 6.20
CA SER A 155 -1.24 11.25 6.28
C SER A 155 -2.48 11.98 5.74
N SER A 156 -2.42 13.31 5.59
CA SER A 156 -3.56 14.10 5.09
C SER A 156 -3.77 13.97 3.58
N VAL A 157 -2.72 13.60 2.83
CA VAL A 157 -2.74 13.49 1.36
C VAL A 157 -2.28 12.13 0.85
N ASN A 158 -1.63 11.32 1.70
CA ASN A 158 -1.17 9.99 1.33
C ASN A 158 -1.94 8.90 2.12
N ILE A 159 -2.73 8.09 1.42
CA ILE A 159 -3.57 7.06 2.05
C ILE A 159 -2.76 5.91 2.66
N VAL A 160 -1.57 5.59 2.11
CA VAL A 160 -0.68 4.59 2.71
C VAL A 160 -0.20 5.11 4.08
N ALA A 161 0.31 6.34 4.12
CA ALA A 161 0.73 6.97 5.37
C ALA A 161 -0.44 7.09 6.38
N LYS A 162 -1.65 7.36 5.90
CA LYS A 162 -2.87 7.39 6.72
C LYS A 162 -3.17 6.03 7.35
N GLU A 163 -3.13 4.95 6.57
CA GLU A 163 -3.35 3.59 7.09
C GLU A 163 -2.31 3.22 8.15
N LEU A 164 -1.04 3.57 7.94
CA LEU A 164 0.04 3.30 8.91
C LEU A 164 -0.21 3.95 10.27
N VAL A 165 -0.69 5.20 10.30
CA VAL A 165 -0.91 5.94 11.56
C VAL A 165 -2.30 5.77 12.15
N ASP A 166 -3.22 5.17 11.39
CA ASP A 166 -4.63 4.99 11.76
C ASP A 166 -5.04 3.51 11.78
N GLU A 167 -4.14 2.62 12.21
CA GLU A 167 -4.40 1.21 12.50
C GLU A 167 -4.94 0.39 11.32
N TYR A 168 -4.57 0.80 10.09
CA TYR A 168 -4.92 0.10 8.85
C TYR A 168 -6.44 -0.11 8.66
N LYS A 169 -7.26 0.88 9.04
CA LYS A 169 -8.73 0.75 9.05
C LYS A 169 -9.32 0.30 7.71
N ILE A 170 -8.93 0.91 6.59
CA ILE A 170 -9.46 0.53 5.28
C ILE A 170 -9.01 -0.89 4.93
N THR A 171 -7.75 -1.21 5.19
CA THR A 171 -7.17 -2.54 4.97
C THR A 171 -7.92 -3.62 5.75
N VAL A 172 -8.25 -3.35 7.01
CA VAL A 172 -9.04 -4.28 7.84
C VAL A 172 -10.44 -4.48 7.26
N ASP A 173 -11.13 -3.42 6.84
CA ASP A 173 -12.45 -3.55 6.21
C ASP A 173 -12.40 -4.31 4.88
N VAL A 174 -11.39 -4.04 4.05
CA VAL A 174 -11.11 -4.76 2.81
C VAL A 174 -10.89 -6.24 3.10
N SER A 175 -10.12 -6.59 4.14
CA SER A 175 -9.89 -7.98 4.54
C SER A 175 -11.19 -8.71 4.90
N ARG A 176 -12.09 -8.04 5.64
CA ARG A 176 -13.41 -8.59 6.00
C ARG A 176 -14.31 -8.81 4.79
N ILE A 177 -14.23 -7.92 3.78
CA ILE A 177 -14.98 -8.09 2.53
C ILE A 177 -14.48 -9.33 1.77
N ILE A 178 -13.16 -9.49 1.65
CA ILE A 178 -12.56 -10.65 0.97
C ILE A 178 -12.99 -11.94 1.69
N GLU A 179 -12.75 -12.01 3.00
CA GLU A 179 -13.06 -13.18 3.84
C GLU A 179 -14.55 -13.57 3.76
N ARG A 180 -15.47 -12.60 3.83
CA ARG A 180 -16.90 -12.86 3.79
C ARG A 180 -17.38 -13.35 2.42
N LYS A 181 -16.82 -12.81 1.33
CA LYS A 181 -17.33 -13.03 -0.03
C LYS A 181 -16.63 -14.16 -0.78
N LYS A 182 -15.40 -14.56 -0.39
CA LYS A 182 -14.57 -15.50 -1.17
C LYS A 182 -15.25 -16.86 -1.43
N GLU A 183 -16.07 -17.36 -0.50
CA GLU A 183 -16.79 -18.63 -0.66
C GLU A 183 -18.03 -18.51 -1.57
N GLU A 184 -18.69 -17.35 -1.55
CA GLU A 184 -19.93 -17.10 -2.29
C GLU A 184 -19.65 -16.80 -3.78
N VAL A 185 -18.70 -15.90 -4.04
CA VAL A 185 -18.43 -15.37 -5.40
C VAL A 185 -17.06 -15.80 -5.95
N GLY A 186 -16.28 -16.53 -5.17
CA GLY A 186 -14.89 -16.88 -5.48
C GLY A 186 -13.90 -15.78 -5.10
N LEU A 187 -12.67 -16.19 -4.74
CA LEU A 187 -11.61 -15.29 -4.28
C LEU A 187 -11.32 -14.14 -5.26
N SER A 188 -11.25 -14.44 -6.57
CA SER A 188 -10.96 -13.42 -7.58
C SER A 188 -12.00 -12.30 -7.57
N LYS A 189 -13.30 -12.63 -7.50
CA LYS A 189 -14.36 -11.62 -7.46
C LYS A 189 -14.39 -10.88 -6.13
N ALA A 190 -14.17 -11.58 -5.02
CA ALA A 190 -14.07 -10.97 -3.70
C ALA A 190 -12.95 -9.91 -3.64
N ILE A 191 -11.79 -10.18 -4.27
CA ILE A 191 -10.69 -9.21 -4.39
C ILE A 191 -11.10 -8.00 -5.26
N VAL A 192 -11.80 -8.21 -6.37
CA VAL A 192 -12.30 -7.10 -7.22
C VAL A 192 -13.24 -6.19 -6.42
N ASP A 193 -14.21 -6.77 -5.72
CA ASP A 193 -15.17 -6.02 -4.91
C ASP A 193 -14.48 -5.27 -3.77
N ALA A 194 -13.52 -5.92 -3.11
CA ALA A 194 -12.73 -5.28 -2.07
C ALA A 194 -11.86 -4.14 -2.62
N SER A 195 -11.35 -4.26 -3.86
CA SER A 195 -10.62 -3.19 -4.55
C SER A 195 -11.51 -1.98 -4.82
N VAL A 196 -12.74 -2.20 -5.30
CA VAL A 196 -13.73 -1.13 -5.52
C VAL A 196 -14.13 -0.48 -4.19
N TYR A 197 -14.31 -1.28 -3.14
CA TYR A 197 -14.56 -0.76 -1.80
C TYR A 197 -13.43 0.16 -1.34
N ALA A 198 -12.18 -0.30 -1.39
CA ALA A 198 -11.00 0.48 -1.02
C ALA A 198 -10.94 1.81 -1.78
N LEU A 199 -11.10 1.78 -3.11
CA LEU A 199 -11.11 2.97 -3.96
C LEU A 199 -12.25 3.95 -3.58
N SER A 200 -13.36 3.47 -3.05
CA SER A 200 -14.49 4.33 -2.63
C SER A 200 -14.30 5.05 -1.28
N ARG A 201 -13.31 4.63 -0.48
CA ARG A 201 -13.11 5.12 0.90
C ARG A 201 -12.19 6.33 0.98
N ALA A 202 -11.20 6.43 0.08
CA ALA A 202 -10.25 7.51 0.07
C ALA A 202 -9.74 7.82 -1.34
N VAL A 203 -9.26 9.05 -1.55
CA VAL A 203 -8.63 9.46 -2.80
C VAL A 203 -7.30 8.72 -2.94
N ASP A 204 -7.13 7.96 -4.02
CA ASP A 204 -5.89 7.21 -4.27
C ASP A 204 -4.71 8.17 -4.44
N SER A 205 -3.71 8.09 -3.55
CA SER A 205 -2.59 9.04 -3.51
C SER A 205 -1.61 8.85 -4.67
N HIS A 206 -1.43 7.62 -5.16
CA HIS A 206 -0.62 7.34 -6.35
C HIS A 206 -1.30 7.94 -7.59
N MET A 207 -2.59 7.66 -7.77
CA MET A 207 -3.38 8.21 -8.86
C MET A 207 -3.45 9.74 -8.81
N ALA A 208 -3.61 10.32 -7.62
CA ALA A 208 -3.64 11.77 -7.45
C ALA A 208 -2.30 12.42 -7.82
N ALA A 209 -1.18 11.77 -7.52
CA ALA A 209 0.15 12.26 -7.90
C ALA A 209 0.41 12.17 -9.40
N GLU A 210 -0.08 11.13 -10.08
CA GLU A 210 0.14 10.93 -11.53
C GLU A 210 -0.86 11.70 -12.41
N CYS A 211 -2.14 11.68 -12.05
CA CYS A 211 -3.24 12.19 -12.87
C CYS A 211 -3.94 13.43 -12.30
N GLY A 212 -3.52 13.88 -11.11
CA GLY A 212 -4.13 14.99 -10.41
C GLY A 212 -5.32 14.58 -9.53
N GLU A 213 -5.50 15.32 -8.45
CA GLU A 213 -6.49 15.05 -7.40
C GLU A 213 -7.94 15.00 -7.91
N LYS A 214 -8.28 15.81 -8.93
CA LYS A 214 -9.62 15.82 -9.53
C LYS A 214 -9.99 14.46 -10.14
N VAL A 215 -9.08 13.85 -10.90
CA VAL A 215 -9.29 12.53 -11.53
C VAL A 215 -9.43 11.46 -10.46
N ALA A 216 -8.55 11.47 -9.46
CA ALA A 216 -8.60 10.52 -8.36
C ALA A 216 -9.90 10.63 -7.53
N ARG A 217 -10.40 11.85 -7.30
CA ARG A 217 -11.71 12.07 -6.65
C ARG A 217 -12.88 11.56 -7.50
N MET A 218 -12.85 11.76 -8.82
CA MET A 218 -13.87 11.22 -9.71
C MET A 218 -13.92 9.69 -9.66
N ALA A 219 -12.75 9.03 -9.68
CA ALA A 219 -12.66 7.58 -9.53
C ALA A 219 -13.26 7.10 -8.19
N MET A 220 -12.91 7.76 -7.09
CA MET A 220 -13.43 7.45 -5.75
C MET A 220 -14.96 7.57 -5.68
N GLU A 221 -15.54 8.65 -6.20
CA GLU A 221 -17.00 8.83 -6.18
C GLU A 221 -17.74 7.85 -7.10
N TRP A 222 -17.13 7.46 -8.23
CA TRP A 222 -17.70 6.41 -9.09
C TRP A 222 -17.67 5.06 -8.37
N ALA A 223 -16.53 4.68 -7.79
CA ALA A 223 -16.41 3.46 -6.98
C ALA A 223 -17.43 3.46 -5.82
N ARG A 224 -17.69 4.61 -5.19
CA ARG A 224 -18.72 4.74 -4.14
C ARG A 224 -20.11 4.43 -4.65
N LYS A 225 -20.49 4.87 -5.86
CA LYS A 225 -21.78 4.52 -6.47
C LYS A 225 -21.92 3.01 -6.68
N ILE A 226 -20.85 2.36 -7.12
CA ILE A 226 -20.81 0.91 -7.34
C ILE A 226 -20.97 0.14 -6.03
N VAL A 227 -20.32 0.59 -4.95
CA VAL A 227 -20.49 -0.02 -3.62
C VAL A 227 -21.94 0.10 -3.14
N ILE A 228 -22.58 1.25 -3.37
CA ILE A 228 -23.99 1.49 -2.97
C ILE A 228 -24.97 0.65 -3.80
N SER A 229 -24.70 0.45 -5.09
CA SER A 229 -25.55 -0.35 -5.99
C SER A 229 -25.37 -1.85 -5.85
N GLY A 230 -24.41 -2.31 -5.04
CA GLY A 230 -24.21 -3.74 -4.77
C GLY A 230 -23.17 -4.44 -5.65
N TYR A 231 -22.16 -3.71 -6.14
CA TYR A 231 -21.04 -4.26 -6.92
C TYR A 231 -21.44 -4.84 -8.28
N ASP A 232 -22.29 -4.12 -9.02
CA ASP A 232 -22.67 -4.51 -10.39
C ASP A 232 -21.46 -4.63 -11.31
N ASP A 233 -21.32 -5.79 -11.97
CA ASP A 233 -20.16 -6.10 -12.81
C ASP A 233 -20.10 -5.24 -14.08
N GLY A 234 -21.25 -4.77 -14.59
CA GLY A 234 -21.30 -3.82 -15.70
C GLY A 234 -20.65 -2.50 -15.31
N GLN A 235 -21.04 -1.94 -14.17
CA GLN A 235 -20.48 -0.69 -13.67
C GLN A 235 -19.00 -0.82 -13.31
N ILE A 236 -18.55 -1.97 -12.79
CA ILE A 236 -17.14 -2.23 -12.52
C ILE A 236 -16.32 -2.26 -13.81
N ARG A 237 -16.84 -2.88 -14.88
CA ARG A 237 -16.19 -2.86 -16.20
C ARG A 237 -16.12 -1.45 -16.79
N GLU A 238 -17.19 -0.69 -16.72
CA GLU A 238 -17.20 0.72 -17.18
C GLU A 238 -16.17 1.57 -16.41
N LEU A 239 -16.07 1.36 -15.09
CA LEU A 239 -15.04 2.01 -14.28
C LEU A 239 -13.63 1.58 -14.70
N ASP A 240 -13.38 0.28 -14.91
CA ASP A 240 -12.09 -0.23 -15.37
C ASP A 240 -11.68 0.38 -16.72
N GLU A 241 -12.58 0.39 -17.70
CA GLU A 241 -12.37 1.00 -19.02
C GLU A 241 -12.05 2.49 -18.90
N TRP A 242 -12.81 3.22 -18.07
CA TRP A 242 -12.56 4.63 -17.84
C TRP A 242 -11.20 4.87 -17.18
N LEU A 243 -10.83 4.11 -16.15
CA LEU A 243 -9.53 4.22 -15.48
C LEU A 243 -8.39 3.97 -16.46
N ARG A 244 -8.48 2.90 -17.27
CA ARG A 244 -7.47 2.56 -18.27
C ARG A 244 -7.34 3.64 -19.34
N LYS A 245 -8.46 4.15 -19.88
CA LYS A 245 -8.46 5.22 -20.88
C LYS A 245 -7.80 6.50 -20.37
N ASN A 246 -7.96 6.81 -19.08
CA ASN A 246 -7.36 7.99 -18.45
C ASN A 246 -5.97 7.73 -17.86
N LYS A 247 -5.40 6.52 -18.04
CA LYS A 247 -4.15 6.08 -17.40
C LYS A 247 -4.17 6.28 -15.87
N ALA A 248 -5.36 6.23 -15.27
CA ALA A 248 -5.60 6.50 -13.86
C ALA A 248 -5.43 5.23 -13.06
N ASN A 249 -4.18 4.93 -12.68
CA ASN A 249 -3.83 3.71 -11.97
C ASN A 249 -4.08 3.84 -10.44
N PRO A 250 -4.99 3.04 -9.84
CA PRO A 250 -5.22 3.01 -8.39
C PRO A 250 -4.12 2.23 -7.66
N GLY A 251 -2.89 2.79 -7.65
CA GLY A 251 -1.70 2.14 -7.08
C GLY A 251 -1.82 1.93 -5.57
N SER A 252 -2.11 3.01 -4.83
CA SER A 252 -2.22 2.95 -3.37
C SER A 252 -3.39 2.07 -2.90
N THR A 253 -4.46 2.02 -3.68
CA THR A 253 -5.59 1.12 -3.48
C THR A 253 -5.16 -0.34 -3.61
N ALA A 254 -4.33 -0.67 -4.60
CA ALA A 254 -3.79 -2.02 -4.77
C ALA A 254 -2.85 -2.41 -3.62
N ASP A 255 -2.07 -1.47 -3.07
CA ASP A 255 -1.24 -1.71 -1.88
C ASP A 255 -2.11 -2.10 -0.66
N ILE A 256 -3.22 -1.40 -0.44
CA ILE A 256 -4.21 -1.71 0.63
C ILE A 256 -4.79 -3.12 0.44
N VAL A 257 -5.23 -3.45 -0.78
CA VAL A 257 -5.80 -4.77 -1.08
C VAL A 257 -4.77 -5.88 -0.88
N THR A 258 -3.53 -5.67 -1.31
CA THR A 258 -2.43 -6.62 -1.09
C THR A 258 -2.16 -6.82 0.40
N THR A 259 -2.18 -5.73 1.18
CA THR A 259 -1.99 -5.79 2.64
C THR A 259 -3.14 -6.52 3.32
N ALA A 260 -4.38 -6.31 2.89
CA ALA A 260 -5.53 -7.03 3.40
C ALA A 260 -5.42 -8.54 3.16
N ILE A 261 -5.02 -8.95 1.96
CA ILE A 261 -4.75 -10.36 1.62
C ILE A 261 -3.64 -10.93 2.50
N PHE A 262 -2.56 -10.18 2.72
CA PHE A 262 -1.46 -10.62 3.58
C PHE A 262 -1.91 -10.85 5.02
N LEU A 263 -2.73 -9.97 5.59
CA LEU A 263 -3.29 -10.15 6.92
C LEU A 263 -4.14 -11.43 7.02
N LEU A 264 -4.98 -11.72 6.02
CA LEU A 264 -5.79 -12.95 6.00
C LEU A 264 -4.92 -14.21 5.89
N LEU A 265 -3.83 -14.15 5.13
CA LEU A 265 -2.85 -15.24 5.03
C LEU A 265 -2.11 -15.48 6.34
N LEU A 266 -1.68 -14.41 7.04
CA LEU A 266 -1.03 -14.53 8.34
C LEU A 266 -1.98 -15.13 9.39
N GLU A 267 -3.24 -14.71 9.38
CA GLU A 267 -4.25 -15.24 10.31
C GLU A 267 -4.75 -16.65 9.93
N GLY A 268 -4.42 -17.13 8.72
CA GLY A 268 -4.78 -18.47 8.25
C GLY A 268 -6.25 -18.62 7.85
N VAL A 269 -6.90 -17.53 7.44
CA VAL A 269 -8.34 -17.47 7.12
C VAL A 269 -8.63 -17.10 5.66
N LEU A 270 -7.62 -17.01 4.80
CA LEU A 270 -7.81 -16.78 3.36
C LEU A 270 -8.18 -18.05 2.60
#